data_AF-A0A2J8QB38-F1
#
_entry.id   AF-A0A2J8QB38-F1
#
_cell.length_a   1.000
_cell.length_b   1.000
_cell.length_c   1.000
_cell.angle_alpha   90.00
_cell.angle_beta   90.00
_cell.angle_gamma   90.00
#
_symmetry.space_group_name_H-M   'P 1'
#
loop_
_entity.id
_entity.type
_entity.pdbx_description
1 polymer ?
#
loop_
_entity_poly.entity_id
_entity_poly.type
_entity_poly.pdbx_seq_one_letter_code
_entity_poly.pdbx_strand_id
1 'polypeptide(L)'
;MKCLVTGGNVKVLGKAVHSLSRIGDELYLEPLEDGLSLRTVNSSRSAYACFLFAPLFFQQYQAATPGQDLLRCKILMKSFLSVFRSLAMLEKTVEKCCISLNGRSSRLVVQLHCKFGL
;
A
#
# COMPACT_ATOMS: atom_id res chain seq x y z
N MET A 1 -0.68 -1.04 12.32
CA MET A 1 0.31 -0.78 11.25
C MET A 1 0.22 0.67 10.78
N LYS A 2 1.35 1.34 10.57
CA LYS A 2 1.43 2.67 9.95
C LYS A 2 2.69 2.79 9.09
N CYS A 3 2.55 3.27 7.86
CA CYS A 3 3.66 3.45 6.93
C CYS A 3 3.59 4.85 6.32
N LEU A 4 4.72 5.54 6.25
CA LEU A 4 4.84 6.86 5.61
C LEU A 4 5.78 6.75 4.41
N VAL A 5 5.27 7.03 3.23
CA VAL A 5 5.99 7.00 1.95
C VAL A 5 6.24 8.44 1.51
N THR A 6 7.48 8.76 1.13
CA THR A 6 7.83 10.07 0.56
C THR A 6 7.29 10.21 -0.87
N GLY A 7 7.00 11.43 -1.31
CA GLY A 7 6.38 11.70 -2.62
C GLY A 7 7.06 11.02 -3.80
N GLY A 8 8.39 11.02 -3.85
CA GLY A 8 9.15 10.32 -4.91
C GLY A 8 8.90 8.80 -4.94
N ASN A 9 8.73 8.19 -3.77
CA ASN A 9 8.50 6.75 -3.63
C ASN A 9 7.04 6.35 -3.89
N VAL A 10 6.08 7.29 -3.80
CA VAL A 10 4.65 7.03 -4.08
C VAL A 10 4.44 6.47 -5.50
N LYS A 11 5.21 6.96 -6.47
CA LYS A 11 5.17 6.45 -7.85
C LYS A 11 5.58 4.98 -7.95
N VAL A 12 6.58 4.56 -7.19
CA VAL A 12 7.05 3.16 -7.18
C VAL A 12 5.96 2.26 -6.60
N LEU A 13 5.35 2.67 -5.50
CA LEU A 13 4.22 1.96 -4.90
C LEU A 13 3.07 1.83 -5.91
N GLY A 14 2.72 2.91 -6.57
CA GLY A 14 1.68 2.91 -7.60
C GLY A 14 2.00 1.97 -8.76
N LYS A 15 3.24 1.96 -9.29
CA LYS A 15 3.67 1.02 -10.34
C LYS A 15 3.52 -0.45 -9.91
N ALA A 16 3.84 -0.77 -8.65
CA ALA A 16 3.64 -2.11 -8.11
C ALA A 16 2.16 -2.50 -8.09
N VAL A 17 1.28 -1.61 -7.59
CA VAL A 17 -0.17 -1.83 -7.57
C VAL A 17 -0.75 -2.03 -8.98
N HIS A 18 -0.34 -1.19 -9.95
CA HIS A 18 -0.74 -1.33 -11.36
C HIS A 18 -0.25 -2.64 -12.00
N SER A 19 0.89 -3.16 -11.55
CA SER A 19 1.41 -4.45 -12.01
C SER A 19 0.59 -5.61 -11.43
N LEU A 20 0.31 -5.57 -10.12
CA LEU A 20 -0.49 -6.59 -9.43
C LEU A 20 -1.93 -6.64 -9.95
N SER A 21 -2.51 -5.50 -10.34
CA SER A 21 -3.87 -5.45 -10.86
C SER A 21 -4.06 -6.16 -12.20
N ARG A 22 -2.98 -6.53 -12.89
CA ARG A 22 -3.04 -7.37 -14.10
C ARG A 22 -3.19 -8.85 -13.79
N ILE A 23 -2.93 -9.26 -12.55
CA ILE A 23 -2.86 -10.67 -12.14
C ILE A 23 -4.10 -11.08 -11.36
N GLY A 24 -4.59 -10.23 -10.45
CA GLY A 24 -5.79 -10.56 -9.67
C GLY A 24 -6.60 -9.35 -9.23
N ASP A 25 -7.85 -9.63 -8.86
CA ASP A 25 -8.84 -8.64 -8.43
C ASP A 25 -8.80 -8.33 -6.93
N GLU A 26 -7.98 -9.07 -6.16
CA GLU A 26 -7.86 -8.95 -4.71
C GLU A 26 -6.42 -8.63 -4.32
N LEU A 27 -6.25 -7.63 -3.46
CA LEU A 27 -4.94 -7.27 -2.91
C LEU A 27 -4.89 -7.66 -1.42
N TYR A 28 -3.86 -8.41 -1.06
CA TYR A 28 -3.49 -8.74 0.30
C TYR A 28 -2.35 -7.83 0.73
N LEU A 29 -2.58 -7.06 1.78
CA LEU A 29 -1.62 -6.14 2.38
C LEU A 29 -1.22 -6.67 3.75
N GLU A 30 0.04 -7.07 3.91
CA GLU A 30 0.58 -7.64 5.14
C GLU A 30 1.81 -6.86 5.60
N PRO A 31 1.81 -6.31 6.83
CA PRO A 31 3.04 -5.88 7.48
C PRO A 31 3.83 -7.10 7.97
N LEU A 32 5.11 -7.11 7.65
CA LEU A 32 6.11 -8.07 8.09
C LEU A 32 7.24 -7.33 8.84
N GLU A 33 8.12 -8.07 9.51
CA GLU A 33 9.32 -7.50 10.14
C GLU A 33 10.28 -6.91 9.10
N ASP A 34 10.38 -7.56 7.94
CA ASP A 34 11.23 -7.19 6.81
C ASP A 34 10.57 -6.19 5.84
N GLY A 35 9.39 -5.68 6.16
CA GLY A 35 8.72 -4.62 5.40
C GLY A 35 7.24 -4.87 5.11
N LEU A 36 6.69 -4.15 4.14
CA LEU A 36 5.29 -4.25 3.74
C LEU A 36 5.14 -5.11 2.48
N SER A 37 4.38 -6.20 2.59
CA SER A 37 4.07 -7.11 1.49
C SER A 37 2.73 -6.76 0.83
N LEU A 38 2.75 -6.61 -0.50
CA LEU A 38 1.59 -6.47 -1.36
C LEU A 38 1.49 -7.70 -2.25
N ARG A 39 0.41 -8.46 -2.12
CA ARG A 39 0.24 -9.75 -2.80
C ARG A 39 -1.10 -9.86 -3.50
N THR A 40 -1.12 -10.60 -4.59
CA THR A 40 -2.34 -10.97 -5.30
C THR A 40 -2.24 -12.40 -5.78
N VAL A 41 -3.40 -13.04 -5.91
CA VAL A 41 -3.57 -14.31 -6.62
C VAL A 41 -4.61 -14.11 -7.70
N ASN A 42 -4.46 -14.80 -8.82
CA ASN A 42 -5.50 -14.80 -9.84
C ASN A 42 -6.73 -15.61 -9.38
N SER A 43 -7.86 -15.47 -10.08
CA SER A 43 -9.13 -16.11 -9.72
C SER A 43 -9.05 -17.65 -9.68
N SER A 44 -8.26 -18.26 -10.57
CA SER A 44 -8.01 -19.70 -10.60
C SER A 44 -6.98 -20.18 -9.58
N ARG A 45 -6.38 -19.27 -8.78
CA ARG A 45 -5.33 -19.56 -7.78
C ARG A 45 -4.11 -20.29 -8.36
N SER A 46 -3.85 -20.12 -9.65
CA SER A 46 -2.73 -20.73 -10.37
C SER A 46 -1.54 -19.77 -10.55
N ALA A 47 -1.74 -18.47 -10.34
CA ALA A 47 -0.70 -17.46 -10.41
C ALA A 47 -0.70 -16.60 -9.15
N TYR A 48 0.50 -16.32 -8.66
CA TYR A 48 0.76 -15.51 -7.48
C TYR A 48 1.81 -14.45 -7.81
N ALA A 49 1.61 -13.24 -7.29
CA ALA A 49 2.61 -12.18 -7.37
C ALA A 49 2.69 -11.41 -6.06
N CYS A 50 3.91 -10.96 -5.77
CA CYS A 50 4.26 -10.29 -4.52
C CYS A 50 5.27 -9.19 -4.78
N PHE A 51 5.06 -8.03 -4.15
CA PHE A 51 6.09 -7.03 -3.92
C PHE A 51 6.32 -6.89 -2.42
N LEU A 52 7.59 -6.85 -2.01
CA LEU A 52 8.00 -6.52 -0.65
C LEU A 52 8.72 -5.19 -0.66
N PHE A 53 8.19 -4.23 0.09
CA PHE A 53 8.83 -2.94 0.32
C PHE A 53 9.56 -2.98 1.65
N ALA A 54 10.89 -2.99 1.63
CA ALA A 54 11.72 -2.99 2.83
C ALA A 54 11.46 -1.74 3.71
N PRO A 55 11.75 -1.77 5.03
CA PRO A 55 11.49 -0.64 5.93
C PRO A 55 12.15 0.66 5.45
N LEU A 56 13.33 0.57 4.83
CA LEU A 56 14.09 1.69 4.26
C LEU A 56 13.38 2.41 3.10
N PHE A 57 12.39 1.76 2.46
CA PHE A 57 11.57 2.41 1.45
C PHE A 57 10.66 3.50 2.04
N PHE A 58 10.32 3.36 3.32
CA PHE A 58 9.44 4.26 4.04
C PHE A 58 10.25 5.29 4.81
N GLN A 59 9.72 6.51 4.89
CA GLN A 59 10.19 7.50 5.85
C GLN A 59 9.92 7.03 7.29
N GLN A 60 8.81 6.31 7.49
CA GLN A 60 8.46 5.70 8.77
C GLN A 60 7.74 4.38 8.49
N TYR A 61 8.20 3.29 9.08
CA TYR A 61 7.55 1.99 8.99
C TYR A 61 7.25 1.47 10.40
N GLN A 62 6.00 1.10 10.63
CA GLN A 62 5.53 0.50 11.88
C GLN A 62 4.62 -0.69 11.53
N ALA A 63 5.18 -1.90 11.63
CA ALA A 63 4.50 -3.15 11.29
C ALA A 63 3.24 -3.38 12.15
N ALA A 64 3.37 -3.26 13.47
CA ALA A 64 2.29 -3.40 14.42
C ALA A 64 2.21 -2.20 15.38
N THR A 65 1.02 -1.95 15.90
CA THR A 65 0.88 -1.06 17.06
C THR A 65 1.32 -1.84 18.30
N PRO A 66 2.04 -1.23 19.27
CA PRO A 66 2.47 -1.94 20.47
C PRO A 66 1.28 -2.64 21.16
N GLY A 67 1.41 -3.94 21.43
CA GLY A 67 0.33 -4.76 22.03
C GLY A 67 -0.76 -5.22 21.06
N GLN A 68 -0.53 -5.17 19.74
CA GLN A 68 -1.43 -5.72 18.71
C GLN A 68 -0.66 -6.68 17.81
N ASP A 69 -1.34 -7.72 17.33
CA ASP A 69 -0.77 -8.64 16.35
C ASP A 69 -0.54 -7.98 14.98
N LEU A 70 0.26 -8.64 14.14
CA LEU A 70 0.44 -8.24 12.75
C LEU A 70 -0.88 -8.43 11.97
N LEU A 71 -1.52 -7.30 11.68
CA LEU A 71 -2.82 -7.28 11.01
C LEU A 71 -2.65 -7.43 9.50
N ARG A 72 -3.29 -8.45 8.94
CA ARG A 72 -3.41 -8.65 7.49
C ARG A 72 -4.70 -8.02 6.99
N CYS A 73 -4.66 -7.38 5.83
CA CYS A 73 -5.83 -6.79 5.20
C CYS A 73 -6.02 -7.35 3.79
N LYS A 74 -7.26 -7.68 3.44
CA LYS A 74 -7.67 -8.06 2.09
C LYS A 74 -8.63 -7.01 1.57
N ILE A 75 -8.36 -6.47 0.38
CA ILE A 75 -9.18 -5.44 -0.24
C ILE A 75 -9.37 -5.72 -1.72
N LEU A 76 -10.42 -5.11 -2.30
CA LEU A 76 -10.62 -5.11 -3.73
C LEU A 76 -9.51 -4.30 -4.41
N MET A 77 -8.84 -4.91 -5.39
CA MET A 77 -7.74 -4.30 -6.13
C MET A 77 -8.18 -2.98 -6.77
N LYS A 78 -9.38 -2.93 -7.35
CA LYS A 78 -9.94 -1.73 -7.99
C LYS A 78 -10.03 -0.54 -7.03
N SER A 79 -10.39 -0.78 -5.76
CA SER A 79 -10.49 0.26 -4.73
C SER A 79 -9.12 0.80 -4.30
N PHE A 80 -8.10 -0.05 -4.27
CA PHE A 80 -6.74 0.40 -3.97
C PHE A 80 -6.10 1.10 -5.18
N LEU A 81 -6.29 0.54 -6.37
CA LEU A 81 -5.79 1.07 -7.63
C LEU A 81 -6.33 2.48 -7.92
N SER A 82 -7.57 2.79 -7.52
CA SER A 82 -8.15 4.14 -7.72
C SER A 82 -7.37 5.24 -6.98
N VAL A 83 -6.70 4.92 -5.87
CA VAL A 83 -5.81 5.88 -5.17
C VAL A 83 -4.59 6.22 -6.02
N PHE A 84 -4.12 5.25 -6.82
CA PHE A 84 -2.94 5.37 -7.67
C PHE A 84 -3.28 5.58 -9.17
N ARG A 85 -4.47 6.10 -9.49
CA ARG A 85 -4.97 6.22 -10.87
C ARG A 85 -4.06 7.05 -11.78
N SER A 86 -3.51 8.17 -11.29
CA SER A 86 -2.62 9.04 -12.08
C SER A 86 -1.25 9.17 -11.42
N LEU A 87 -0.34 8.25 -11.75
CA LEU A 87 1.03 8.24 -11.21
C LEU A 87 1.81 9.52 -11.53
N ALA A 88 1.62 10.07 -12.73
CA ALA A 88 2.29 11.30 -13.17
C ALA A 88 1.85 12.52 -12.35
N MET A 89 0.57 12.59 -11.96
CA MET A 89 0.08 13.65 -11.08
C MET A 89 0.58 13.44 -9.66
N LEU A 90 0.49 12.22 -9.13
CA LEU A 90 0.90 11.90 -7.75
C LEU A 90 2.36 12.28 -7.48
N GLU A 91 3.27 11.98 -8.40
CA GLU A 91 4.70 12.35 -8.27
C GLU A 91 4.90 13.87 -8.16
N LYS A 92 4.09 14.64 -8.89
CA LYS A 92 4.19 16.11 -8.90
C LYS A 92 3.51 16.74 -7.70
N THR A 93 2.34 16.24 -7.30
CA THR A 93 1.46 16.90 -6.33
C THR A 93 1.56 16.33 -4.93
N VAL A 94 1.93 15.07 -4.73
CA VAL A 94 1.98 14.46 -3.39
C VAL A 94 3.35 14.65 -2.76
N GLU A 95 3.36 15.22 -1.56
CA GLU A 95 4.55 15.33 -0.72
C GLU A 95 4.80 14.03 0.05
N LYS A 96 3.73 13.47 0.65
CA LYS A 96 3.79 12.26 1.49
C LYS A 96 2.51 11.43 1.34
N CYS A 97 2.63 10.11 1.43
CA CYS A 97 1.50 9.18 1.48
C CYS A 97 1.56 8.38 2.78
N CYS A 98 0.51 8.44 3.59
CA CYS A 98 0.39 7.69 4.82
C CYS A 98 -0.59 6.53 4.65
N ILE A 99 -0.14 5.31 4.90
CA ILE A 99 -0.95 4.09 4.86
C ILE A 99 -1.09 3.59 6.28
N SER A 100 -2.32 3.44 6.77
CA SER A 100 -2.57 2.94 8.12
C SER A 100 -3.68 1.90 8.11
N LEU A 101 -3.46 0.85 8.91
CA LEU A 101 -4.44 -0.22 9.10
C LEU A 101 -4.84 -0.25 10.57
N ASN A 102 -6.14 -0.09 10.81
CA ASN A 102 -6.75 -0.19 12.13
C ASN A 102 -7.54 -1.50 12.23
N GLY A 103 -7.04 -2.43 13.05
CA GLY A 103 -7.66 -3.74 13.26
C GLY A 103 -8.96 -3.69 14.06
N ARG A 104 -9.14 -2.69 14.91
CA ARG A 104 -10.38 -2.55 15.72
C ARG A 104 -11.57 -2.13 14.85
N SER A 105 -11.33 -1.31 13.84
CA SER A 105 -12.36 -0.80 12.94
C SER A 105 -12.35 -1.46 11.55
N SER A 106 -11.53 -2.51 11.36
CA SER A 106 -11.30 -3.18 10.07
C SER A 106 -11.12 -2.20 8.89
N ARG A 107 -10.35 -1.14 9.11
CA ARG A 107 -10.26 -0.01 8.16
C ARG A 107 -8.82 0.22 7.71
N LEU A 108 -8.63 0.16 6.40
CA LEU A 108 -7.44 0.65 5.73
C LEU A 108 -7.65 2.10 5.32
N VAL A 109 -6.69 2.97 5.65
CA VAL A 109 -6.72 4.39 5.28
C VAL A 109 -5.45 4.70 4.50
N VAL A 110 -5.61 5.26 3.30
CA VAL A 110 -4.53 5.83 2.50
C VAL A 110 -4.75 7.34 2.44
N GLN A 111 -3.84 8.12 3.03
CA GLN A 111 -3.90 9.57 3.07
C GLN A 111 -2.80 10.15 2.19
N LEU A 112 -3.17 10.98 1.22
CA LEU A 112 -2.25 11.69 0.36
C LEU A 112 -2.13 13.13 0.86
N HIS A 113 -0.92 13.54 1.23
CA HIS A 113 -0.61 14.90 1.63
C HIS A 113 -0.05 15.62 0.41
N CYS A 114 -0.81 16.56 -0.14
CA CYS A 114 -0.44 17.29 -1.34
C CYS A 114 0.45 18.50 -1.01
N LYS A 115 1.44 18.79 -1.87
CA LYS A 115 2.37 19.92 -1.76
C LYS A 115 1.67 21.27 -1.85
N PHE A 116 0.63 21.33 -2.68
CA PHE A 116 -0.19 22.51 -2.87
C PHE A 116 -1.53 22.18 -2.23
N GLY A 117 -1.94 22.98 -1.24
CA GLY A 117 -3.28 22.88 -0.66
C GLY A 117 -4.31 22.98 -1.78
N LEU A 118 -5.33 22.13 -1.74
CA LEU A 118 -6.52 22.29 -2.57
C LEU A 118 -7.32 23.51 -2.11
#